data_AF-A0A6B3HJ46-F1
#
_entry.id   AF-A0A6B3HJ46-F1
#
_cell.length_a   1.000
_cell.length_b   1.000
_cell.length_c   1.000
_cell.angle_alpha   90.00
_cell.angle_beta   90.00
_cell.angle_gamma   90.00
#
_symmetry.space_group_name_H-M   'P 1'
#
loop_
_entity.id
_entity.type
_entity.pdbx_description
1 polymer ?
#
loop_
_entity_poly.entity_id
_entity_poly.type
_entity_poly.pdbx_seq_one_letter_code
_entity_poly.pdbx_strand_id
1 'polypeptide(L)'
;LVNVWSTGKGPTALCAHILADRGLLDLDAPVAAYWPEFAANGKGSVLVRHLLSHRSGVAGVGAPHTLDELYDWELTCAQLAATAPMWEPGTRSGYHAISYGFLVGEVVRRVSGVLPGEFLRQEITGPLGIDFTFGLPEKETHRLAELVQDRTDRTAQAALLARMQPVAVASLLNPPTGRAAANTPGWRAAE
;
A
#
# COMPACT_ATOMS: atom_id res chain seq x y z
N LEU A 1 11.52 5.86 16.88
CA LEU A 1 10.69 5.46 15.72
C LEU A 1 10.11 4.07 15.96
N VAL A 2 8.95 3.75 15.39
CA VAL A 2 8.33 2.41 15.45
C VAL A 2 7.53 2.17 14.17
N ASN A 3 7.44 0.93 13.70
CA ASN A 3 6.59 0.59 12.56
C ASN A 3 5.11 0.80 12.91
N VAL A 4 4.42 1.66 12.15
CA VAL A 4 3.03 2.09 12.44
C VAL A 4 1.97 1.39 11.60
N TRP A 5 2.34 0.35 10.83
CA TRP A 5 1.39 -0.47 10.06
C TRP A 5 0.46 0.38 9.18
N SER A 6 -0.85 0.11 9.25
CA SER A 6 -1.86 0.74 8.41
C SER A 6 -2.04 2.24 8.65
N THR A 7 -1.48 2.80 9.73
CA THR A 7 -1.43 4.26 9.92
C THR A 7 -0.71 4.95 8.75
N GLY A 8 0.22 4.27 8.07
CA GLY A 8 0.86 4.77 6.85
C GLY A 8 -0.09 5.10 5.71
N LYS A 9 -1.32 4.53 5.68
CA LYS A 9 -2.32 4.84 4.64
C LYS A 9 -2.74 6.32 4.67
N GLY A 10 -2.78 6.94 5.86
CA GLY A 10 -3.14 8.35 6.00
C GLY A 10 -2.15 9.26 5.26
N PRO A 11 -0.83 9.19 5.56
CA PRO A 11 0.19 9.91 4.81
C PRO A 11 0.18 9.61 3.30
N THR A 12 0.03 8.35 2.87
CA THR A 12 -0.09 8.03 1.44
C THR A 12 -1.30 8.70 0.78
N ALA A 13 -2.46 8.69 1.44
CA ALA A 13 -3.67 9.37 0.95
C ALA A 13 -3.46 10.89 0.88
N LEU A 14 -2.76 11.46 1.86
CA LEU A 14 -2.44 12.89 1.89
C LEU A 14 -1.57 13.30 0.70
N CYS A 15 -0.60 12.48 0.31
CA CYS A 15 0.18 12.72 -0.92
C CYS A 15 -0.71 12.83 -2.16
N ALA A 16 -1.66 11.90 -2.34
CA ALA A 16 -2.61 11.95 -3.45
C ALA A 16 -3.53 13.19 -3.38
N HIS A 17 -3.99 13.56 -2.17
CA HIS A 17 -4.85 14.72 -2.00
C HIS A 17 -4.13 16.06 -2.25
N ILE A 18 -2.83 16.17 -1.96
CA ILE A 18 -2.03 17.35 -2.33
C ILE A 18 -1.94 17.51 -3.84
N LEU A 19 -1.73 16.41 -4.57
CA LEU A 19 -1.73 16.44 -6.04
C LEU A 19 -3.10 16.83 -6.60
N ALA A 20 -4.18 16.39 -5.95
CA ALA A 20 -5.54 16.76 -6.33
C ALA A 20 -5.86 18.23 -6.06
N ASP A 21 -5.45 18.76 -4.90
CA ASP A 21 -5.58 20.17 -4.55
C ASP A 21 -4.86 21.08 -5.57
N ARG A 22 -3.71 20.63 -6.09
CA ARG A 22 -2.95 21.31 -7.16
C ARG A 22 -3.54 21.14 -8.57
N GLY A 23 -4.64 20.40 -8.72
CA GLY A 23 -5.24 20.10 -10.02
C GLY A 23 -4.43 19.15 -10.90
N LEU A 24 -3.44 18.43 -10.35
CA LEU A 24 -2.61 17.47 -11.07
C LEU A 24 -3.20 16.06 -11.06
N LEU A 25 -4.04 15.75 -10.07
CA LEU A 25 -4.74 14.47 -9.92
C LEU A 25 -6.26 14.68 -9.80
N ASP A 26 -7.02 14.14 -10.74
CA ASP A 26 -8.48 14.13 -10.67
C ASP A 26 -8.94 12.83 -10.00
N LEU A 27 -9.66 12.96 -8.88
CA LEU A 27 -10.17 11.82 -8.11
C LEU A 27 -11.26 11.05 -8.87
N ASP A 28 -11.92 11.69 -9.83
CA ASP A 28 -12.99 11.15 -10.65
C ASP A 28 -12.52 10.69 -12.02
N ALA A 29 -11.24 10.90 -12.35
CA ALA A 29 -10.63 10.34 -13.54
C ALA A 29 -10.32 8.84 -13.36
N PRO A 30 -10.30 8.07 -14.47
CA PRO A 30 -9.79 6.72 -14.46
C PRO A 30 -8.32 6.68 -14.02
N VAL A 31 -7.94 5.71 -13.20
CA VAL A 31 -6.54 5.44 -12.82
C VAL A 31 -5.67 5.29 -14.06
N ALA A 32 -6.21 4.69 -15.13
CA ALA A 32 -5.54 4.50 -16.41
C ALA A 32 -5.10 5.81 -17.10
N ALA A 33 -5.65 6.96 -16.72
CA ALA A 33 -5.19 8.26 -17.22
C ALA A 33 -3.77 8.61 -16.71
N TYR A 34 -3.39 8.07 -15.54
CA TYR A 34 -2.09 8.28 -14.90
C TYR A 34 -1.20 7.04 -14.98
N TRP A 35 -1.82 5.87 -14.98
CA TRP A 35 -1.16 4.57 -14.99
C TRP A 35 -1.81 3.65 -16.04
N PRO A 36 -1.47 3.80 -17.34
CA PRO A 36 -2.15 3.11 -18.45
C PRO A 36 -2.22 1.58 -18.31
N GLU A 37 -1.14 0.96 -17.80
CA GLU A 37 -1.02 -0.48 -17.60
C GLU A 37 -2.08 -1.02 -16.62
N PHE A 38 -2.58 -0.18 -15.71
CA PHE A 38 -3.63 -0.54 -14.78
C PHE A 38 -4.96 -0.86 -15.48
N ALA A 39 -5.19 -0.43 -16.73
CA ALA A 39 -6.42 -0.71 -17.47
C ALA A 39 -6.64 -2.20 -17.79
N ALA A 40 -5.62 -3.05 -17.64
CA ALA A 40 -5.69 -4.47 -17.92
C ALA A 40 -6.82 -5.18 -17.15
N ASN A 41 -7.32 -6.29 -17.70
CA ASN A 41 -8.32 -7.15 -17.07
C ASN A 41 -9.61 -6.41 -16.64
N GLY A 42 -10.09 -5.49 -17.49
CA GLY A 42 -11.37 -4.79 -17.30
C GLY A 42 -11.32 -3.64 -16.31
N LYS A 43 -10.14 -3.19 -15.89
CA LYS A 43 -9.97 -2.10 -14.91
C LYS A 43 -9.94 -0.69 -15.51
N GLY A 44 -10.21 -0.55 -16.81
CA GLY A 44 -10.17 0.74 -17.52
C GLY A 44 -11.12 1.82 -16.97
N SER A 45 -12.18 1.44 -16.24
CA SER A 45 -13.12 2.37 -15.60
C SER A 45 -12.88 2.56 -14.09
N VAL A 46 -11.82 1.97 -13.53
CA VAL A 46 -11.48 2.17 -12.10
C VAL A 46 -11.05 3.62 -11.90
N LEU A 47 -11.76 4.35 -11.05
CA LEU A 47 -11.46 5.74 -10.72
C LEU A 47 -10.41 5.85 -9.61
N VAL A 48 -9.68 6.96 -9.56
CA VAL A 48 -8.69 7.22 -8.51
C VAL A 48 -9.32 7.14 -7.11
N ARG A 49 -10.52 7.70 -6.92
CA ARG A 49 -11.28 7.57 -5.66
C ARG A 49 -11.59 6.12 -5.26
N HIS A 50 -11.64 5.18 -6.20
CA HIS A 50 -11.82 3.76 -5.87
C HIS A 50 -10.58 3.15 -5.22
N LEU A 51 -9.37 3.61 -5.58
CA LEU A 51 -8.15 3.20 -4.88
C LEU A 51 -8.17 3.69 -3.43
N LEU A 52 -8.45 4.99 -3.24
CA LEU A 52 -8.47 5.67 -1.93
C LEU A 52 -9.54 5.11 -0.98
N SER A 53 -10.62 4.54 -1.50
CA SER A 53 -11.75 4.03 -0.70
C SER A 53 -11.84 2.50 -0.62
N HIS A 54 -10.79 1.78 -1.05
CA HIS A 54 -10.75 0.31 -1.06
C HIS A 54 -11.82 -0.35 -1.96
N ARG A 55 -12.18 0.30 -3.07
CA ARG A 55 -13.25 -0.14 -4.00
C ARG A 55 -12.74 -0.57 -5.37
N SER A 56 -11.44 -0.65 -5.59
CA SER A 56 -10.87 -1.01 -6.90
C SER A 56 -11.04 -2.49 -7.28
N GLY A 57 -11.26 -3.36 -6.28
CA GLY A 57 -11.29 -4.81 -6.48
C GLY A 57 -9.91 -5.48 -6.42
N VAL A 58 -8.82 -4.73 -6.26
CA VAL A 58 -7.43 -5.25 -6.30
C VAL A 58 -6.85 -5.35 -4.89
N ALA A 59 -7.50 -6.14 -4.03
CA ALA A 59 -7.17 -6.20 -2.59
C ALA A 59 -5.77 -6.77 -2.27
N GLY A 60 -5.15 -7.48 -3.21
CA GLY A 60 -3.80 -8.02 -3.12
C GLY A 60 -3.30 -8.48 -4.49
N VAL A 61 -2.06 -8.99 -4.54
CA VAL A 61 -1.46 -9.52 -5.76
C VAL A 61 -2.16 -10.83 -6.14
N GLY A 62 -2.51 -10.98 -7.43
CA GLY A 62 -3.22 -12.17 -7.92
C GLY A 62 -2.35 -13.43 -8.04
N ALA A 63 -1.06 -13.26 -8.34
CA ALA A 63 -0.08 -14.35 -8.39
C ALA A 63 0.60 -14.53 -7.02
N PRO A 64 1.13 -15.73 -6.68
CA PRO A 64 1.96 -15.90 -5.49
C PRO A 64 3.09 -14.88 -5.46
N HIS A 65 3.23 -14.18 -4.33
CA HIS A 65 4.19 -13.09 -4.17
C HIS A 65 4.95 -13.32 -2.86
N THR A 66 6.26 -13.14 -2.89
CA THR A 66 7.14 -13.28 -1.73
C THR A 66 7.34 -11.94 -1.01
N LEU A 67 7.92 -12.00 0.19
CA LEU A 67 8.23 -10.80 0.95
C LEU A 67 9.35 -9.97 0.28
N ASP A 68 10.33 -10.62 -0.34
CA ASP A 68 11.41 -9.91 -1.04
C ASP A 68 10.91 -9.25 -2.33
N GLU A 69 10.02 -9.92 -3.08
CA GLU A 69 9.35 -9.32 -4.24
C GLU A 69 8.43 -8.15 -3.84
N LEU A 70 7.86 -8.15 -2.63
CA LEU A 70 7.07 -7.03 -2.13
C LEU A 70 7.91 -5.75 -2.00
N TYR A 71 9.20 -5.88 -1.70
CA TYR A 71 10.11 -4.74 -1.59
C TYR A 71 10.52 -4.17 -2.96
N ASP A 72 10.28 -4.92 -4.04
CA ASP A 72 10.42 -4.41 -5.41
C ASP A 72 9.12 -3.69 -5.81
N TRP A 73 9.20 -2.36 -5.77
CA TRP A 73 8.09 -1.47 -6.10
C TRP A 73 7.56 -1.71 -7.52
N GLU A 74 8.45 -1.76 -8.52
CA GLU A 74 8.05 -1.86 -9.92
C GLU A 74 7.43 -3.21 -10.22
N LEU A 75 8.03 -4.29 -9.70
CA LEU A 75 7.47 -5.64 -9.81
C LEU A 75 6.09 -5.72 -9.16
N THR A 76 5.96 -5.24 -7.92
CA THR A 76 4.70 -5.32 -7.18
C THR A 76 3.60 -4.51 -7.86
N CYS A 77 3.88 -3.29 -8.31
CA CYS A 77 2.94 -2.48 -9.06
C CYS A 77 2.55 -3.14 -10.39
N ALA A 78 3.50 -3.70 -11.14
CA ALA A 78 3.20 -4.41 -12.39
C ALA A 78 2.26 -5.61 -12.15
N GLN A 79 2.49 -6.39 -11.10
CA GLN A 79 1.63 -7.51 -10.73
C GLN A 79 0.22 -7.06 -10.30
N LEU A 80 0.12 -5.95 -9.55
CA LEU A 80 -1.18 -5.35 -9.18
C LEU A 80 -1.93 -4.83 -10.41
N ALA A 81 -1.25 -4.15 -11.34
CA ALA A 81 -1.85 -3.73 -12.61
C ALA A 81 -2.31 -4.91 -13.46
N ALA A 82 -1.60 -6.04 -13.44
CA ALA A 82 -2.01 -7.26 -14.12
C ALA A 82 -3.13 -8.04 -13.39
N THR A 83 -3.44 -7.72 -12.13
CA THR A 83 -4.45 -8.46 -11.35
C THR A 83 -5.87 -8.11 -11.79
N ALA A 84 -6.72 -9.13 -12.02
CA ALA A 84 -8.14 -8.93 -12.28
C ALA A 84 -8.88 -8.54 -10.98
N PRO A 85 -9.87 -7.64 -11.03
CA PRO A 85 -10.57 -7.21 -9.83
C PRO A 85 -11.44 -8.35 -9.28
N MET A 86 -11.42 -8.54 -7.96
CA MET A 86 -12.20 -9.59 -7.27
C MET A 86 -13.71 -9.32 -7.21
N TRP A 87 -14.11 -8.08 -7.50
CA TRP A 87 -15.49 -7.65 -7.63
C TRP A 87 -15.57 -6.47 -8.61
N GLU A 88 -16.77 -6.14 -9.08
CA GLU A 88 -16.97 -4.99 -9.96
C GLU A 88 -16.50 -3.68 -9.28
N PRO A 89 -15.49 -2.97 -9.81
CA PRO A 89 -14.95 -1.81 -9.16
C PRO A 89 -16.01 -0.75 -8.86
N GLY A 90 -15.90 -0.12 -7.69
CA GLY A 90 -16.88 0.87 -7.23
C GLY A 90 -18.14 0.27 -6.60
N THR A 91 -18.47 -1.02 -6.77
CA THR A 91 -19.71 -1.57 -6.17
C THR A 91 -19.57 -1.96 -4.70
N ARG A 92 -18.37 -2.36 -4.27
CA ARG A 92 -18.09 -2.86 -2.92
C ARG A 92 -16.78 -2.30 -2.39
N SER A 93 -16.63 -2.26 -1.07
CA SER A 93 -15.36 -2.04 -0.41
C SER A 93 -14.83 -3.35 0.15
N GLY A 94 -13.54 -3.60 -0.01
CA GLY A 94 -12.83 -4.72 0.58
C GLY A 94 -11.44 -4.23 0.96
N TYR A 95 -11.05 -4.35 2.22
CA TYR A 95 -9.84 -3.72 2.72
C TYR A 95 -8.59 -4.15 1.94
N HIS A 96 -7.78 -3.17 1.51
CA HIS A 96 -6.51 -3.39 0.81
C HIS A 96 -5.38 -3.18 1.82
N ALA A 97 -5.09 -4.19 2.63
CA ALA A 97 -4.21 -4.04 3.78
C ALA A 97 -2.78 -3.67 3.36
N ILE A 98 -2.25 -4.33 2.33
CA ILE A 98 -0.90 -4.09 1.81
C ILE A 98 -0.95 -3.35 0.46
N SER A 99 -1.79 -3.78 -0.47
CA SER A 99 -1.81 -3.20 -1.83
C SER A 99 -2.22 -1.73 -1.89
N TYR A 100 -2.87 -1.17 -0.87
CA TYR A 100 -3.25 0.25 -0.84
C TYR A 100 -2.06 1.19 -1.05
N GLY A 101 -0.94 0.92 -0.37
CA GLY A 101 0.26 1.76 -0.44
C GLY A 101 0.79 1.84 -1.88
N PHE A 102 0.92 0.68 -2.53
CA PHE A 102 1.34 0.58 -3.93
C PHE A 102 0.34 1.17 -4.91
N LEU A 103 -0.96 0.91 -4.74
CA LEU A 103 -1.98 1.38 -5.67
C LEU A 103 -2.09 2.91 -5.67
N VAL A 104 -2.19 3.53 -4.50
CA VAL A 104 -2.26 4.99 -4.38
C VAL A 104 -0.88 5.60 -4.64
N GLY A 105 0.17 4.99 -4.11
CA GLY A 105 1.55 5.46 -4.27
C GLY A 105 2.03 5.44 -5.72
N GLU A 106 1.64 4.46 -6.54
CA GLU A 106 2.04 4.43 -7.96
C GLU A 106 1.38 5.55 -8.75
N VAL A 107 0.13 5.90 -8.43
CA VAL A 107 -0.51 7.10 -9.01
C VAL A 107 0.23 8.36 -8.59
N VAL A 108 0.60 8.48 -7.29
CA VAL A 108 1.44 9.60 -6.81
C VAL A 108 2.76 9.65 -7.56
N ARG A 109 3.44 8.51 -7.76
CA ARG A 109 4.72 8.42 -8.46
C ARG A 109 4.62 8.81 -9.92
N ARG A 110 3.58 8.34 -10.63
CA ARG A 110 3.33 8.67 -12.05
C ARG A 110 3.08 10.16 -12.26
N VAL A 111 2.39 10.81 -11.32
CA VAL A 111 2.04 12.24 -11.42
C VAL A 111 3.19 13.14 -10.94
N SER A 112 3.89 12.77 -9.87
CA SER A 112 4.93 13.60 -9.25
C SER A 112 6.36 13.31 -9.75
N GLY A 113 6.60 12.14 -10.33
CA GLY A 113 7.92 11.68 -10.78
C GLY A 113 8.78 11.04 -9.70
N VAL A 114 8.33 10.99 -8.43
CA VAL A 114 9.08 10.41 -7.30
C VAL A 114 8.21 9.47 -6.46
N LEU A 115 8.84 8.55 -5.73
CA LEU A 115 8.12 7.63 -4.84
C LEU A 115 7.39 8.38 -3.70
N PRO A 116 6.29 7.82 -3.15
CA PRO A 116 5.41 8.53 -2.22
C PRO A 116 6.08 9.01 -0.91
N GLY A 117 7.11 8.32 -0.43
CA GLY A 117 7.94 8.68 0.72
C GLY A 117 8.84 9.87 0.44
N GLU A 118 9.46 9.92 -0.74
CA GLU A 118 10.20 11.10 -1.18
C GLU A 118 9.27 12.30 -1.38
N PHE A 119 8.11 12.09 -2.01
CA PHE A 119 7.07 13.13 -2.13
C PHE A 119 6.61 13.63 -0.75
N LEU A 120 6.30 12.71 0.18
CA LEU A 120 5.90 13.04 1.54
C LEU A 120 6.99 13.85 2.27
N ARG A 121 8.26 13.51 2.07
CA ARG A 121 9.40 14.20 2.66
C ARG A 121 9.54 15.63 2.12
N GLN A 122 9.44 15.80 0.80
CA GLN A 122 9.56 17.11 0.15
C GLN A 122 8.39 18.03 0.53
N GLU A 123 7.17 17.50 0.60
CA GLU A 123 5.95 18.30 0.68
C GLU A 123 5.44 18.49 2.11
N ILE A 124 5.76 17.57 3.03
CA ILE A 124 5.13 17.55 4.37
C ILE A 124 6.16 17.38 5.47
N THR A 125 6.83 16.22 5.56
CA THR A 125 7.59 15.88 6.76
C THR A 125 8.88 16.68 6.88
N GLY A 126 9.52 17.02 5.76
CA GLY A 126 10.69 17.91 5.73
C GLY A 126 10.34 19.34 6.15
N PRO A 127 9.44 20.05 5.43
CA PRO A 127 9.08 21.43 5.74
C PRO A 127 8.49 21.63 7.16
N LEU A 128 7.76 20.64 7.68
CA LEU A 128 7.13 20.71 9.00
C LEU A 128 7.98 20.09 10.13
N GLY A 129 9.14 19.50 9.81
CA GLY A 129 10.00 18.85 10.80
C GLY A 129 9.36 17.64 11.49
N ILE A 130 8.52 16.88 10.77
CA ILE A 130 7.81 15.71 11.31
C ILE A 130 8.71 14.47 11.19
N ASP A 131 8.88 13.75 12.31
CA ASP A 131 9.69 12.52 12.37
C ASP A 131 8.90 11.28 11.88
N PHE A 132 8.60 11.24 10.57
CA PHE A 132 7.89 10.17 9.88
C PHE A 132 8.51 9.91 8.50
N THR A 133 8.70 8.64 8.12
CA THR A 133 9.20 8.24 6.80
C THR A 133 8.64 6.88 6.36
N PHE A 134 8.52 6.68 5.05
CA PHE A 134 8.57 5.35 4.43
C PHE A 134 10.03 5.05 4.07
N GLY A 135 10.46 3.78 4.14
CA GLY A 135 11.87 3.41 3.97
C GLY A 135 12.82 4.12 4.94
N LEU A 136 13.09 3.52 6.11
CA LEU A 136 14.01 4.10 7.08
C LEU A 136 15.47 3.91 6.63
N PRO A 137 16.26 4.99 6.45
CA PRO A 137 17.67 4.86 6.09
C PRO A 137 18.45 4.06 7.13
N GLU A 138 19.39 3.22 6.70
CA GLU A 138 20.14 2.31 7.58
C GLU A 138 20.78 3.03 8.78
N LYS A 139 21.33 4.24 8.54
CA LYS A 139 21.93 5.09 9.58
C LYS A 139 20.97 5.48 10.72
N GLU A 140 19.66 5.51 10.46
CA GLU A 140 18.63 5.89 11.43
C GLU A 140 18.05 4.68 12.19
N THR A 141 18.42 3.45 11.80
CA THR A 141 17.86 2.22 12.39
C THR A 141 18.11 2.09 13.90
N HIS A 142 19.14 2.77 14.42
CA HIS A 142 19.44 2.83 15.85
C HIS A 142 18.33 3.47 16.69
N ARG A 143 17.42 4.26 16.08
CA ARG A 143 16.27 4.91 16.72
C ARG A 143 14.99 4.08 16.66
N LEU A 144 15.03 2.93 15.99
CA LEU A 144 13.85 2.12 15.71
C LEU A 144 13.60 1.11 16.84
N ALA A 145 12.42 1.17 17.44
CA ALA A 145 11.97 0.19 18.42
C ALA A 145 11.64 -1.14 17.75
N GLU A 146 11.99 -2.25 18.43
CA GLU A 146 11.56 -3.58 18.02
C GLU A 146 10.07 -3.76 18.35
N LEU A 147 9.30 -4.28 17.40
CA LEU A 147 7.93 -4.68 17.68
C LEU A 147 7.92 -5.94 18.55
N VAL A 148 7.36 -5.79 19.75
CA VAL A 148 7.02 -6.89 20.66
C VAL A 148 5.52 -7.15 20.60
N GLN A 149 5.13 -8.42 20.72
CA GLN A 149 3.73 -8.80 20.81
C GLN A 149 3.54 -9.52 22.14
N ASP A 150 2.43 -9.22 22.81
CA ASP A 150 2.00 -10.01 23.95
C ASP A 150 1.69 -11.45 23.51
N ARG A 151 1.65 -12.41 24.44
CA ARG A 151 1.35 -13.81 24.10
C ARG A 151 -0.10 -13.95 23.64
N THR A 152 -0.39 -13.65 22.39
CA THR A 152 -1.68 -13.95 21.77
C THR A 152 -1.91 -15.45 21.75
N ASP A 153 -3.11 -15.87 22.16
CA ASP A 153 -3.54 -17.26 22.07
C ASP A 153 -3.52 -17.70 20.61
N ARG A 154 -2.62 -18.64 20.29
CA ARG A 154 -2.47 -19.21 18.95
C ARG A 154 -3.78 -19.84 18.44
N THR A 155 -4.64 -20.29 19.35
CA THR A 155 -5.95 -20.87 19.07
C THR A 155 -6.91 -19.83 18.50
N ALA A 156 -6.93 -18.62 19.08
CA ALA A 156 -7.77 -17.51 18.61
C ALA A 156 -7.33 -17.02 17.22
N GLN A 157 -6.01 -17.00 16.97
CA GLN A 157 -5.47 -16.60 15.66
C GLN A 157 -5.79 -17.61 14.56
N ALA A 158 -5.68 -18.91 14.84
CA ALA A 158 -6.06 -19.96 13.90
C ALA A 158 -7.56 -19.93 13.57
N ALA A 159 -8.42 -19.71 14.57
CA ALA A 159 -9.86 -19.60 14.37
C ALA A 159 -10.26 -18.37 13.52
N LEU A 160 -9.53 -17.26 13.66
CA LEU A 160 -9.73 -16.07 12.82
C LEU A 160 -9.35 -16.33 11.37
N LEU A 161 -8.19 -16.95 11.12
CA LEU A 161 -7.72 -17.31 9.78
C LEU A 161 -8.71 -18.24 9.06
N ALA A 162 -9.25 -19.23 9.76
CA ALA A 162 -10.22 -20.18 9.20
C ALA A 162 -11.55 -19.55 8.75
N ARG A 163 -11.85 -18.32 9.19
CA ARG A 163 -13.10 -17.60 8.86
C ARG A 163 -12.87 -16.45 7.87
N MET A 164 -11.65 -16.27 7.38
CA MET A 164 -11.33 -15.19 6.46
C MET A 164 -12.06 -15.37 5.12
N GLN A 165 -12.77 -14.31 4.73
CA GLN A 165 -13.34 -14.22 3.39
C GLN A 165 -12.22 -14.13 2.35
N PRO A 166 -12.44 -14.54 1.08
CA PRO A 166 -11.41 -14.54 0.04
C PRO A 166 -10.67 -13.20 -0.10
N VAL A 167 -11.38 -12.07 0.04
CA VAL A 167 -10.79 -10.74 0.00
C VAL A 167 -9.79 -10.49 1.14
N ALA A 168 -10.07 -10.98 2.34
CA ALA A 168 -9.17 -10.84 3.48
C ALA A 168 -7.92 -11.71 3.30
N VAL A 169 -8.08 -12.91 2.72
CA VAL A 169 -6.96 -13.79 2.36
C VAL A 169 -6.05 -13.11 1.35
N ALA A 170 -6.61 -12.64 0.23
CA ALA A 170 -5.85 -11.93 -0.81
C ALA A 170 -5.15 -10.68 -0.25
N SER A 171 -5.83 -9.97 0.65
CA SER A 171 -5.31 -8.74 1.24
C SER A 171 -4.17 -8.92 2.26
N LEU A 172 -4.08 -10.06 2.94
CA LEU A 172 -3.22 -10.21 4.13
C LEU A 172 -2.17 -11.32 4.00
N LEU A 173 -2.42 -12.31 3.14
CA LEU A 173 -1.68 -13.57 3.14
C LEU A 173 -0.84 -13.80 1.87
N ASN A 174 -0.75 -12.81 0.97
CA ASN A 174 0.03 -12.92 -0.27
C ASN A 174 0.83 -11.62 -0.59
N PRO A 175 2.06 -11.48 -0.08
CA PRO A 175 2.72 -12.38 0.88
C PRO A 175 2.14 -12.23 2.29
N PRO A 176 2.30 -13.25 3.16
CA PRO A 176 2.03 -13.08 4.58
C PRO A 176 3.02 -12.06 5.18
N THR A 177 2.48 -10.99 5.74
CA THR A 177 3.25 -10.00 6.49
C THR A 177 2.97 -10.15 7.98
N GLY A 178 3.85 -9.62 8.83
CA GLY A 178 3.68 -9.68 10.27
C GLY A 178 4.88 -9.16 11.02
N ARG A 179 4.79 -9.17 12.34
CA ARG A 179 5.82 -8.63 13.25
C ARG A 179 7.23 -9.10 12.92
N ALA A 180 7.40 -10.40 12.64
CA ALA A 180 8.70 -10.97 12.31
C ALA A 180 9.30 -10.31 11.06
N ALA A 181 8.50 -10.17 9.99
CA ALA A 181 8.87 -9.43 8.80
C ALA A 181 9.18 -7.96 9.13
N ALA A 182 8.32 -7.29 9.91
CA ALA A 182 8.47 -5.89 10.27
C ALA A 182 9.74 -5.55 11.07
N ASN A 183 10.32 -6.55 11.76
CA ASN A 183 11.58 -6.39 12.48
C ASN A 183 12.82 -6.70 11.61
N THR A 184 12.68 -7.13 10.36
CA THR A 184 13.81 -7.39 9.46
C THR A 184 14.41 -6.09 8.88
N PRO A 185 15.71 -6.07 8.55
CA PRO A 185 16.31 -4.93 7.85
C PRO A 185 15.63 -4.62 6.51
N GLY A 186 15.26 -5.65 5.73
CA GLY A 186 14.58 -5.49 4.44
C GLY A 186 13.28 -4.70 4.56
N TRP A 187 12.38 -5.10 5.48
CA TRP A 187 11.15 -4.36 5.74
C TRP A 187 11.39 -2.92 6.19
N ARG A 188 12.39 -2.71 7.07
CA ARG A 188 12.67 -1.39 7.63
C ARG A 188 13.16 -0.42 6.56
N ALA A 189 13.93 -0.91 5.59
CA ALA A 189 14.46 -0.12 4.48
C ALA A 189 13.46 0.03 3.32
N ALA A 190 12.49 -0.88 3.20
CA ALA A 190 11.51 -0.86 2.13
C ALA A 190 10.54 0.33 2.22
N GLU A 191 10.15 0.80 1.06
CA GLU A 191 9.12 1.82 0.84
C GLU A 191 7.86 1.20 0.25
#